data_AF-A0A6G3MKI5-F1
#
_entry.id   AF-A0A6G3MKI5-F1
#
_cell.length_a   1.000
_cell.length_b   1.000
_cell.length_c   1.000
_cell.angle_alpha   90.00
_cell.angle_beta   90.00
_cell.angle_gamma   90.00
#
_symmetry.space_group_name_H-M   'P 1'
#
loop_
_entity.id
_entity.type
_entity.pdbx_description
1 polymer ?
#
loop_
_entity_poly.entity_id
_entity_poly.type
_entity_poly.pdbx_seq_one_letter_code
_entity_poly.pdbx_strand_id
1 'polypeptide(L)'
;MPIFVMIIKNVNRYFSFELKVKDDSDTVRHLRASNYEYKTRIHQHICTFPLILESGWNVVTLNIIEILKKIYSSNYVETISVQVFILNYFRFMEIVVYEEYISAIEFIQRTN
;
A
#
# COMPACT_ATOMS: atom_id res chain seq x y z
N MET A 1 15.12 6.13 4.89
CA MET A 1 13.71 6.55 5.04
C MET A 1 12.86 5.46 4.38
N PRO A 2 11.88 4.83 5.07
CA PRO A 2 11.07 3.78 4.47
C PRO A 2 10.10 4.43 3.48
N ILE A 3 10.46 4.32 2.21
CA ILE A 3 9.63 4.69 1.07
C ILE A 3 9.16 3.38 0.47
N PHE A 4 7.85 3.24 0.34
CA PHE A 4 7.27 2.15 -0.42
C PHE A 4 7.16 2.58 -1.88
N VAL A 5 7.79 1.83 -2.78
CA VAL A 5 7.67 2.03 -4.22
C VAL A 5 7.04 0.80 -4.84
N MET A 6 6.01 1.00 -5.65
CA MET A 6 5.38 -0.04 -6.45
C MET A 6 5.31 0.41 -7.91
N ILE A 7 5.80 -0.43 -8.81
CA ILE A 7 5.58 -0.26 -10.25
C ILE A 7 4.38 -1.11 -10.66
N ILE A 8 3.40 -0.51 -11.32
CA ILE A 8 2.16 -1.16 -11.73
C ILE A 8 1.72 -0.73 -13.12
N LYS A 9 1.32 -1.69 -13.96
CA LYS A 9 0.64 -1.40 -15.22
C LYS A 9 -0.87 -1.27 -15.02
N ASN A 10 -1.42 -0.10 -15.28
CA ASN A 10 -2.86 0.14 -15.29
C ASN A 10 -3.48 -0.46 -16.56
N VAL A 11 -4.36 -1.42 -16.34
CA VAL A 11 -5.11 -2.17 -17.37
C VAL A 11 -6.60 -1.83 -17.33
N ASN A 12 -6.97 -0.67 -16.76
CA ASN A 12 -8.34 -0.19 -16.59
C ASN A 12 -9.22 -1.19 -15.80
N ARG A 13 -8.67 -1.75 -14.72
CA ARG A 13 -9.37 -2.66 -13.80
C ARG A 13 -9.23 -2.19 -12.36
N TYR A 14 -10.14 -2.64 -11.50
CA TYR A 14 -10.06 -2.34 -10.09
C TYR A 14 -8.83 -2.99 -9.45
N PHE A 15 -8.12 -2.16 -8.72
CA PHE A 15 -6.86 -2.46 -8.09
C PHE A 15 -6.82 -1.79 -6.72
N SER A 16 -6.34 -2.53 -5.73
CA SER A 16 -5.98 -1.97 -4.43
C SER A 16 -4.82 -2.72 -3.81
N PHE A 17 -4.13 -2.06 -2.90
CA PHE A 17 -3.15 -2.69 -2.03
C PHE A 17 -3.30 -2.17 -0.60
N GLU A 18 -2.81 -2.96 0.34
CA GLU A 18 -2.80 -2.65 1.76
C GLU A 18 -1.41 -2.92 2.34
N LEU A 19 -0.81 -1.92 2.98
CA LEU A 19 0.35 -2.10 3.84
C LEU A 19 -0.12 -2.19 5.29
N LYS A 20 0.36 -3.21 6.00
CA LYS A 20 0.23 -3.29 7.46
C LYS A 20 1.52 -2.79 8.08
N VAL A 21 1.40 -1.75 8.88
CA VAL A 21 2.55 -1.05 9.48
C VAL A 21 2.35 -0.99 10.99
N LYS A 22 3.40 -1.28 11.74
CA LYS A 22 3.44 -1.12 13.19
C LYS A 22 4.01 0.25 13.55
N ASP A 23 3.37 0.95 14.47
CA ASP A 23 3.84 2.22 15.01
C ASP A 23 4.46 2.09 16.42
N ASP A 24 5.02 3.19 16.93
CA ASP A 24 5.64 3.29 18.26
C ASP A 24 4.64 3.24 19.43
N SER A 25 3.33 3.24 19.13
CA SER A 25 2.26 2.96 20.09
C SER A 25 1.87 1.48 20.14
N ASP A 26 2.69 0.60 19.56
CA ASP A 26 2.44 -0.84 19.41
C ASP A 26 1.13 -1.15 18.64
N THR A 27 0.61 -0.18 17.89
CA THR A 27 -0.64 -0.31 17.14
C THR A 27 -0.34 -0.64 15.69
N VAL A 28 -1.06 -1.64 15.16
CA VAL A 28 -1.03 -1.95 13.73
C VAL A 28 -1.98 -1.01 12.98
N ARG A 29 -1.44 -0.32 11.97
CA ARG A 29 -2.14 0.58 11.06
C ARG A 29 -2.18 -0.04 9.67
N HIS A 30 -3.34 0.02 9.03
CA HIS A 30 -3.56 -0.43 7.66
C HIS A 30 -3.57 0.79 6.74
N LEU A 31 -2.63 0.86 5.82
CA LEU A 31 -2.57 1.89 4.79
C LEU A 31 -3.05 1.29 3.47
N ARG A 32 -4.25 1.65 3.05
CA ARG A 32 -4.90 1.08 1.87
C ARG A 32 -5.01 2.12 0.76
N ALA A 33 -4.51 1.77 -0.43
CA ALA A 33 -4.71 2.58 -1.63
C ALA A 33 -5.59 1.82 -2.62
N SER A 34 -6.51 2.51 -3.27
CA SER A 34 -7.39 1.88 -4.27
C SER A 34 -7.79 2.84 -5.38
N ASN A 35 -7.96 2.32 -6.60
CA ASN A 35 -8.35 3.13 -7.76
C ASN A 35 -9.87 3.26 -7.96
N TYR A 36 -10.66 2.77 -7.00
CA TYR A 36 -12.12 2.89 -6.98
C TYR A 36 -12.62 3.80 -5.84
N GLU A 37 -11.73 4.25 -4.96
CA GLU A 37 -12.04 5.27 -3.96
C GLU A 37 -11.77 6.67 -4.49
N TYR A 38 -12.60 7.63 -4.08
CA TYR A 38 -12.53 9.03 -4.51
C TYR A 38 -12.21 10.01 -3.37
N LYS A 39 -12.18 9.52 -2.12
CA LYS A 39 -11.92 10.33 -0.91
C LYS A 39 -11.06 9.56 0.06
N THR A 40 -10.13 10.26 0.69
CA THR A 40 -9.37 9.73 1.83
C THR A 40 -10.30 9.53 3.02
N ARG A 41 -10.22 8.37 3.68
CA ARG A 41 -10.94 8.07 4.91
C ARG A 41 -9.95 7.66 5.98
N ILE A 42 -10.04 8.31 7.13
CA ILE A 42 -9.15 8.08 8.26
C ILE A 42 -9.98 7.50 9.40
N HIS A 43 -9.58 6.32 9.86
CA HIS A 43 -10.04 5.71 11.10
C HIS A 43 -8.81 5.35 11.94
N GLN A 44 -9.05 5.01 13.21
CA GLN A 44 -8.00 4.67 14.15
C GLN A 44 -7.04 3.61 13.60
N HIS A 45 -7.52 2.49 13.06
CA HIS A 45 -6.62 1.42 12.59
C HIS A 45 -6.41 1.37 11.08
N ILE A 46 -7.18 2.14 10.30
CA ILE A 46 -7.11 2.10 8.84
C ILE A 46 -7.19 3.50 8.25
N CYS A 47 -6.29 3.77 7.31
CA CYS A 47 -6.35 4.92 6.43
C CYS A 47 -6.52 4.40 5.01
N THR A 48 -7.58 4.84 4.34
CA THR A 48 -7.79 4.56 2.91
C THR A 48 -7.58 5.85 2.11
N PHE A 49 -6.88 5.77 0.99
CA PHE A 49 -6.62 6.91 0.12
C PHE A 49 -6.81 6.54 -1.36
N PRO A 50 -7.29 7.50 -2.18
CA PRO A 50 -7.53 7.27 -3.60
C PRO A 50 -6.21 7.11 -4.36
N LEU A 51 -6.19 6.17 -5.32
CA LEU A 51 -5.07 5.93 -6.22
C LEU A 51 -5.47 6.33 -7.64
N ILE A 52 -4.82 7.37 -8.16
CA ILE A 52 -5.01 7.81 -9.54
C ILE A 52 -3.91 7.17 -10.37
N LEU A 53 -4.31 6.38 -11.36
CA LEU A 53 -3.40 5.68 -12.27
C LEU A 53 -3.63 6.17 -13.70
N GLU A 54 -2.55 6.51 -14.39
CA GLU A 54 -2.55 6.80 -15.83
C GLU A 54 -2.60 5.50 -16.63
N SER A 55 -2.88 5.59 -17.94
CA SER A 55 -2.83 4.42 -18.82
C SER A 55 -1.39 3.92 -18.97
N GLY A 56 -1.17 2.60 -18.88
CA GLY A 56 0.18 2.02 -19.02
C GLY A 56 0.90 1.87 -17.69
N TRP A 57 2.22 2.05 -17.69
CA TRP A 57 3.05 1.85 -16.49
C TRP A 57 3.01 3.06 -15.56
N ASN A 58 2.82 2.81 -14.27
CA ASN A 58 2.74 3.80 -13.22
C ASN A 58 3.73 3.44 -12.12
N VAL A 59 4.31 4.46 -11.49
CA VAL A 59 5.12 4.32 -10.28
C VAL A 59 4.33 4.94 -9.14
N VAL A 60 3.96 4.11 -8.17
CA VAL A 60 3.29 4.53 -6.94
C VAL A 60 4.35 4.63 -5.86
N THR A 61 4.45 5.79 -5.23
CA THR A 61 5.40 6.05 -4.15
C THR A 61 4.64 6.51 -2.91
N LEU A 62 4.90 5.87 -1.78
CA LEU A 62 4.32 6.23 -0.49
C LEU A 62 5.41 6.47 0.54
N ASN A 63 5.35 7.63 1.18
CA ASN A 63 6.17 7.95 2.34
C ASN A 63 5.43 7.52 3.61
N ILE A 64 5.73 6.33 4.10
CA ILE A 64 5.02 5.74 5.24
C ILE A 64 5.20 6.60 6.50
N ILE A 65 6.41 7.11 6.73
CA ILE A 65 6.71 7.97 7.90
C ILE A 65 5.83 9.22 7.89
N GLU A 66 5.77 9.91 6.76
CA GLU A 66 5.00 11.15 6.66
C GLU A 66 3.50 10.91 6.86
N ILE A 67 2.98 9.82 6.30
CA ILE A 67 1.59 9.41 6.50
C ILE A 67 1.30 9.16 7.98
N LEU A 68 2.11 8.33 8.66
CA LEU A 68 1.92 8.04 10.07
C LEU A 68 2.03 9.30 10.93
N LYS A 69 3.04 10.13 10.66
CA LYS A 69 3.28 11.36 11.41
C LYS A 69 2.13 12.36 11.25
N LYS A 70 1.60 12.51 10.05
CA LYS A 70 0.54 13.48 9.73
C LYS A 70 -0.84 13.03 10.21
N ILE A 71 -1.14 11.73 10.14
CA ILE A 71 -2.48 11.21 10.41
C ILE A 71 -2.61 10.73 11.86
N TYR A 72 -1.61 10.02 12.36
CA TYR A 72 -1.67 9.33 13.64
C TYR A 72 -0.76 9.96 14.71
N SER A 73 0.06 10.96 14.34
CA SER A 73 1.05 11.57 15.21
C SER A 73 2.05 10.56 15.81
N SER A 74 2.18 9.38 15.21
CA SER A 74 3.03 8.28 15.64
C SER A 74 4.23 8.11 14.70
N ASN A 75 5.23 7.36 15.16
CA ASN A 75 6.45 7.09 14.41
C ASN A 75 6.42 5.66 13.86
N TYR A 76 6.99 5.47 12.67
CA TYR A 76 7.14 4.17 12.02
C TYR A 76 8.09 3.26 12.81
N VAL A 77 7.72 2.00 13.00
CA VAL A 77 8.60 0.96 13.56
C VAL A 77 8.97 -0.06 12.47
N GLU A 78 7.98 -0.76 11.92
CA GLU A 78 8.19 -1.81 10.92
C GLU A 78 6.96 -1.99 10.01
N THR A 79 7.18 -2.46 8.78
CA THR A 79 6.12 -2.98 7.92
C THR A 79 5.99 -4.48 8.16
N ILE A 80 4.77 -4.93 8.43
CA ILE A 80 4.46 -6.32 8.74
C ILE A 80 4.18 -7.10 7.46
N SER A 81 3.40 -6.53 6.54
CA SER A 81 3.06 -7.19 5.27
C SER A 81 2.50 -6.20 4.25
N VAL A 82 2.61 -6.59 2.98
CA VAL A 82 2.00 -5.91 1.85
C VAL A 82 1.03 -6.89 1.18
N GLN A 83 -0.23 -6.50 1.05
CA GLN A 83 -1.28 -7.28 0.40
C GLN A 83 -1.76 -6.56 -0.85
N VAL A 84 -1.89 -7.29 -1.95
CA VAL A 84 -2.33 -6.73 -3.24
C VAL A 84 -3.61 -7.44 -3.67
N PHE A 85 -4.63 -6.64 -4.00
CA PHE A 85 -5.95 -7.11 -4.42
C PHE A 85 -6.20 -6.69 -5.86
N ILE A 86 -6.41 -7.69 -6.72
CA ILE A 86 -6.65 -7.51 -8.16
C ILE A 86 -7.85 -8.37 -8.55
N LEU A 87 -8.77 -7.80 -9.33
CA LEU A 87 -9.87 -8.56 -9.94
C LEU A 87 -9.37 -9.28 -11.20
N ASN A 88 -9.20 -10.61 -11.10
CA ASN A 88 -8.83 -11.61 -12.12
C ASN A 88 -7.33 -11.81 -12.43
N TYR A 89 -7.03 -13.05 -12.86
CA TYR A 89 -5.73 -13.67 -13.15
C TYR A 89 -4.76 -12.81 -13.98
N PHE A 90 -4.05 -11.88 -13.34
CA PHE A 90 -2.86 -11.26 -13.91
C PHE A 90 -1.63 -12.09 -13.55
N ARG A 91 -1.19 -12.91 -14.52
CA ARG A 91 0.03 -13.73 -14.43
C ARG A 91 1.32 -12.92 -14.61
N PHE A 92 1.22 -11.62 -14.94
CA PHE A 92 2.37 -10.74 -15.23
C PHE A 92 2.15 -9.30 -14.74
N MET A 93 1.80 -9.12 -13.47
CA MET A 93 2.09 -7.84 -12.82
C MET A 93 3.50 -7.95 -12.24
N GLU A 94 4.48 -7.33 -12.89
CA GLU A 94 5.80 -7.13 -12.30
C GLU A 94 5.68 -6.06 -11.22
N ILE A 95 5.37 -6.50 -10.01
CA ILE A 95 5.38 -5.66 -8.82
C ILE A 95 6.82 -5.67 -8.31
N VAL A 96 7.57 -4.63 -8.67
CA VAL A 96 8.87 -4.39 -8.05
C VAL A 96 8.61 -3.53 -6.83
N VAL A 97 8.70 -4.16 -5.65
CA VAL A 97 8.69 -3.46 -4.36
C VAL A 97 10.14 -3.18 -3.98
N TYR A 98 10.50 -1.91 -3.93
CA TYR A 98 11.76 -1.49 -3.31
C TYR A 98 11.51 -1.18 -1.84
N GLU A 99 12.12 -1.95 -0.95
CA GLU A 99 12.19 -1.62 0.47
C GLU A 99 13.63 -1.78 0.96
N GLU A 100 14.21 -0.70 1.47
CA GLU A 100 15.55 -0.74 2.05
C GLU A 100 15.61 -1.44 3.43
N TYR A 101 14.49 -1.93 3.99
CA TYR A 101 14.45 -2.31 5.42
C TYR A 101 13.54 -3.47 5.87
N ILE A 102 12.88 -4.26 5.00
CA ILE A 102 11.93 -5.28 5.48
C ILE A 102 12.30 -6.70 5.06
N SER A 103 12.54 -7.52 6.08
CA SER A 103 12.60 -8.97 6.02
C SER A 103 11.19 -9.55 6.02
N ALA A 104 10.90 -10.42 5.05
CA ALA A 104 9.68 -11.22 4.87
C ALA A 104 8.47 -10.48 4.26
N ILE A 105 8.38 -10.53 2.92
CA ILE A 105 7.14 -10.26 2.19
C ILE A 105 6.55 -11.62 1.76
N GLU A 106 5.46 -12.04 2.39
CA GLU A 106 4.56 -13.03 1.80
C GLU A 106 3.68 -12.35 0.77
N PHE A 107 3.91 -12.66 -0.51
CA PHE A 107 3.02 -12.24 -1.60
C PHE A 107 1.73 -13.07 -1.53
N ILE A 108 0.76 -12.64 -0.71
CA ILE A 108 -0.53 -13.30 -0.63
C ILE A 108 -1.46 -12.71 -1.70
N GLN A 109 -1.48 -13.32 -2.87
CA GLN A 109 -2.59 -13.14 -3.82
C GLN A 109 -3.86 -13.77 -3.21
N ARG A 110 -4.77 -12.94 -2.69
CA ARG A 110 -6.13 -13.40 -2.36
C ARG A 110 -7.05 -13.11 -3.53
N THR A 111 -7.37 -14.14 -4.27
CA THR A 111 -8.54 -14.17 -5.16
C THR A 111 -9.78 -14.43 -4.28
N ASN A 112 -10.79 -13.56 -4.36
CA ASN A 112 -12.14 -13.92 -3.90
C ASN A 112 -12.77 -14.93 -4.85
#